data_AF-A0A379RYV0-F1
#
_entry.id   AF-A0A379RYV0-F1
#
_cell.length_a   1.000
_cell.length_b   1.000
_cell.length_c   1.000
_cell.angle_alpha   90.00
_cell.angle_beta   90.00
_cell.angle_gamma   90.00
#
_symmetry.space_group_name_H-M   'P 1'
#
loop_
_entity.id
_entity.type
_entity.pdbx_description
1 polymer ?
#
loop_
_entity_poly.entity_id
_entity_poly.type
_entity_poly.pdbx_seq_one_letter_code
_entity_poly.pdbx_strand_id
1 'polypeptide(L)'
;MKIIILGAGQVGGTLAENLVGENNDITVVDTNGERLRSLQDKFDLRVVQGHGSHPRVLREAGADDADMLVAVTSSDETNMVACQVAYSLFNTPNRIARIRSPDYVRDADKLFHSEAVPIDHLIAPEQLVIDNIYRLIEYPGALQVVNFAEGKVSLAVVKAYYGGPLIGNALSTMREHMPHIDTRVAAIFRHDRPIRPQGSTIVEAGDEVFFIAASQHIRAVMSELQRLEKPYKRIMLVGGGNIGAGLARRLEKDYSVKLIERDQQRAAELAEKLQNTIVFFGDASDQELLAEEHIDQVDLFIAVTNDDEANIMSAMLAKRMGAKKSHGADSASSLCRSCAG
;
A
#
# COMPACT_ATOMS: atom_id res chain seq x y z
N MET A 1 -23.89 10.45 -9.98
CA MET A 1 -22.58 10.98 -10.38
C MET A 1 -22.11 10.20 -11.59
N LYS A 2 -21.65 10.88 -12.63
CA LYS A 2 -21.16 10.26 -13.87
C LYS A 2 -19.65 10.09 -13.81
N ILE A 3 -19.18 8.84 -13.82
CA ILE A 3 -17.77 8.50 -13.64
C ILE A 3 -17.28 7.73 -14.86
N ILE A 4 -16.22 8.22 -15.48
CA ILE A 4 -15.53 7.51 -16.57
C ILE A 4 -14.26 6.85 -16.02
N ILE A 5 -14.14 5.54 -16.20
CA ILE A 5 -12.96 4.76 -15.81
C ILE A 5 -12.24 4.31 -17.08
N LEU A 6 -11.00 4.75 -17.28
CA LEU A 6 -10.16 4.33 -18.40
C LEU A 6 -9.25 3.18 -17.96
N GLY A 7 -9.49 2.01 -18.52
CA GLY A 7 -8.78 0.76 -18.27
C GLY A 7 -9.60 -0.22 -17.45
N ALA A 8 -10.03 -1.32 -18.06
CA ALA A 8 -10.70 -2.47 -17.45
C ALA A 8 -9.70 -3.52 -16.92
N GLY A 9 -8.53 -3.08 -16.45
CA GLY A 9 -7.59 -3.95 -15.74
C GLY A 9 -8.10 -4.28 -14.33
N GLN A 10 -7.29 -4.97 -13.52
CA GLN A 10 -7.67 -5.33 -12.14
C GLN A 10 -8.16 -4.12 -11.33
N VAL A 11 -7.36 -3.04 -11.31
CA VAL A 11 -7.70 -1.81 -10.56
C VAL A 11 -9.00 -1.17 -11.07
N GLY A 12 -9.15 -1.00 -12.38
CA GLY A 12 -10.34 -0.34 -12.93
C GLY A 12 -11.61 -1.19 -12.81
N GLY A 13 -11.48 -2.52 -12.93
CA GLY A 13 -12.58 -3.45 -12.72
C GLY A 13 -13.07 -3.47 -11.27
N THR A 14 -12.16 -3.59 -10.31
CA THR A 14 -12.51 -3.53 -8.88
C THR A 14 -13.03 -2.15 -8.47
N LEU A 15 -12.51 -1.06 -9.07
CA LEU A 15 -13.04 0.27 -8.84
C LEU A 15 -14.49 0.38 -9.37
N ALA A 16 -14.75 -0.14 -10.57
CA ALA A 16 -16.10 -0.16 -11.13
C ALA A 16 -17.04 -0.97 -10.23
N GLU A 17 -16.64 -2.18 -9.80
CA GLU A 17 -17.41 -3.04 -8.89
C GLU A 17 -17.83 -2.32 -7.60
N ASN A 18 -16.91 -1.59 -6.96
CA ASN A 18 -17.20 -0.92 -5.69
C ASN A 18 -18.02 0.38 -5.86
N LEU A 19 -18.01 0.99 -7.04
CA LEU A 19 -18.72 2.24 -7.30
C LEU A 19 -20.10 2.05 -7.92
N VAL A 20 -20.38 0.89 -8.52
CA VAL A 20 -21.70 0.56 -9.08
C VAL A 20 -22.75 0.61 -7.96
N GLY A 21 -23.80 1.39 -8.16
CA GLY A 21 -24.90 1.57 -7.21
C GLY A 21 -25.85 2.68 -7.63
N GLU A 22 -26.96 2.84 -6.92
CA GLU A 22 -28.09 3.71 -7.32
C GLU A 22 -27.73 5.19 -7.57
N ASN A 23 -26.59 5.66 -7.03
CA ASN A 23 -26.18 7.06 -7.13
C ASN A 23 -25.09 7.31 -8.18
N ASN A 24 -24.56 6.28 -8.85
CA ASN A 24 -23.37 6.39 -9.70
C ASN A 24 -23.59 5.72 -11.08
N ASP A 25 -23.44 6.53 -12.13
CA ASP A 25 -23.43 6.06 -13.52
C ASP A 25 -21.98 5.82 -13.95
N ILE A 26 -21.59 4.54 -14.08
CA ILE A 26 -20.22 4.15 -14.39
C ILE A 26 -20.09 3.85 -15.89
N THR A 27 -19.09 4.46 -16.54
CA THR A 27 -18.67 4.11 -17.90
C THR A 27 -17.22 3.63 -17.92
N VAL A 28 -16.98 2.40 -18.37
CA VAL A 28 -15.64 1.80 -18.46
C VAL A 28 -15.15 1.78 -19.91
N VAL A 29 -13.93 2.27 -20.13
CA VAL A 29 -13.28 2.30 -21.44
C VAL A 29 -12.09 1.35 -21.44
N ASP A 30 -12.00 0.43 -22.40
CA ASP A 30 -10.81 -0.42 -22.59
C ASP A 30 -10.67 -0.83 -24.07
N THR A 31 -9.48 -1.26 -24.47
CA THR A 31 -9.24 -1.78 -25.82
C THR A 31 -9.67 -3.24 -25.95
N ASN A 32 -9.64 -3.99 -24.84
CA ASN A 32 -9.99 -5.39 -24.75
C ASN A 32 -11.51 -5.58 -24.55
N GLY A 33 -12.20 -5.96 -25.64
CA GLY A 33 -13.64 -6.22 -25.62
C GLY A 33 -14.06 -7.41 -24.75
N GLU A 34 -13.22 -8.40 -24.49
CA GLU A 34 -13.56 -9.53 -23.62
C GLU A 34 -13.66 -9.12 -22.16
N ARG A 35 -12.73 -8.27 -21.69
CA ARG A 35 -12.78 -7.69 -20.34
C ARG A 35 -13.99 -6.80 -20.15
N LEU A 36 -14.31 -5.98 -21.14
CA LEU A 36 -15.51 -5.13 -21.11
C LEU A 36 -16.79 -5.95 -21.01
N ARG A 37 -16.95 -6.98 -21.86
CA ARG A 37 -18.11 -7.89 -21.77
C ARG A 37 -18.22 -8.54 -20.40
N SER A 38 -17.10 -9.05 -19.87
CA SER A 38 -17.07 -9.69 -18.56
C SER A 38 -17.49 -8.77 -17.41
N LEU A 39 -17.20 -7.47 -17.50
CA LEU A 39 -17.65 -6.48 -16.52
C LEU A 39 -19.12 -6.12 -16.71
N GLN A 40 -19.55 -5.92 -17.95
CA GLN A 40 -20.93 -5.59 -18.30
C GLN A 40 -21.92 -6.72 -17.95
N ASP A 41 -21.50 -7.97 -18.05
CA ASP A 41 -22.32 -9.13 -17.67
C ASP A 41 -22.52 -9.23 -16.14
N LYS A 42 -21.62 -8.63 -15.35
CA LYS A 42 -21.63 -8.72 -13.88
C LYS A 42 -22.24 -7.50 -13.20
N PHE A 43 -22.09 -6.33 -13.79
CA PHE A 43 -22.43 -5.06 -13.17
C PHE A 43 -23.23 -4.19 -14.13
N ASP A 44 -24.15 -3.38 -13.58
CA ASP A 44 -24.90 -2.39 -14.34
C ASP A 44 -24.01 -1.17 -14.62
N LEU A 45 -23.22 -1.28 -15.69
CA LEU A 45 -22.31 -0.24 -16.15
C LEU A 45 -22.29 -0.17 -17.68
N ARG A 46 -21.94 1.02 -18.19
CA ARG A 46 -21.73 1.23 -19.62
C ARG A 46 -20.29 0.88 -19.99
N VAL A 47 -20.09 0.29 -21.17
CA VAL A 47 -18.75 0.02 -21.70
C VAL A 47 -18.54 0.72 -23.04
N VAL A 48 -17.30 1.16 -23.28
CA VAL A 48 -16.87 1.72 -24.58
C VAL A 48 -15.55 1.07 -24.98
N GLN A 49 -15.53 0.47 -26.16
CA GLN A 49 -14.31 -0.17 -26.66
C GLN A 49 -13.46 0.83 -27.45
N GLY A 50 -12.25 1.11 -26.97
CA GLY A 50 -11.35 2.04 -27.64
C GLY A 50 -10.15 2.46 -26.80
N HIS A 51 -9.30 3.31 -27.38
CA HIS A 51 -8.19 3.93 -26.66
C HIS A 51 -8.70 5.12 -25.84
N GLY A 52 -8.54 5.07 -24.52
CA GLY A 52 -9.05 6.09 -23.59
C GLY A 52 -8.46 7.49 -23.75
N SER A 53 -7.37 7.64 -24.50
CA SER A 53 -6.77 8.94 -24.84
C SER A 53 -7.33 9.58 -26.11
N HIS A 54 -8.19 8.87 -26.87
CA HIS A 54 -8.70 9.38 -28.14
C HIS A 54 -9.95 10.26 -27.94
N PRO A 55 -10.01 11.46 -28.54
CA PRO A 55 -11.17 12.36 -28.42
C PRO A 55 -12.51 11.72 -28.79
N ARG A 56 -12.53 10.87 -29.84
CA ARG A 56 -13.74 10.16 -30.27
C ARG A 56 -14.27 9.23 -29.17
N VAL A 57 -13.37 8.50 -28.51
CA VAL A 57 -13.70 7.50 -27.49
C VAL A 57 -14.16 8.19 -26.21
N LEU A 58 -13.47 9.27 -25.80
CA LEU A 58 -13.89 10.07 -24.64
C LEU A 58 -15.27 10.69 -24.83
N ARG A 59 -15.58 11.21 -26.02
CA ARG A 59 -16.93 11.70 -26.35
C ARG A 59 -17.98 10.59 -26.29
N GLU A 60 -17.66 9.43 -26.84
CA GLU A 60 -18.55 8.25 -26.79
C GLU A 60 -18.81 7.79 -25.35
N ALA A 61 -17.82 7.93 -24.47
CA ALA A 61 -17.90 7.63 -23.04
C ALA A 61 -18.64 8.70 -22.21
N GLY A 62 -19.03 9.84 -22.79
CA GLY A 62 -19.74 10.91 -22.08
C GLY A 62 -18.81 11.88 -21.33
N ALA A 63 -17.62 12.16 -21.86
CA ALA A 63 -16.70 13.10 -21.21
C ALA A 63 -17.24 14.53 -21.10
N ASP A 64 -18.18 14.92 -21.96
CA ASP A 64 -18.84 16.24 -21.96
C ASP A 64 -19.64 16.52 -20.68
N ASP A 65 -20.22 15.49 -20.07
CA ASP A 65 -21.13 15.58 -18.92
C ASP A 65 -20.68 14.73 -17.73
N ALA A 66 -19.46 14.18 -17.77
CA ALA A 66 -18.88 13.42 -16.67
C ALA A 66 -18.48 14.33 -15.50
N ASP A 67 -18.74 13.86 -14.27
CA ASP A 67 -18.33 14.53 -13.04
C ASP A 67 -16.89 14.17 -12.61
N MET A 68 -16.36 13.07 -13.16
CA MET A 68 -15.06 12.52 -12.79
C MET A 68 -14.48 11.65 -13.91
N LEU A 69 -13.17 11.72 -14.08
CA LEU A 69 -12.39 10.83 -14.95
C LEU A 69 -11.31 10.13 -14.14
N VAL A 70 -11.27 8.79 -14.21
CA VAL A 70 -10.26 7.97 -13.53
C VAL A 70 -9.43 7.21 -14.57
N ALA A 71 -8.19 7.65 -14.77
CA ALA A 71 -7.26 7.08 -15.74
C ALA A 71 -6.35 6.02 -15.08
N VAL A 72 -6.66 4.74 -15.29
CA VAL A 72 -5.98 3.58 -14.69
C VAL A 72 -5.53 2.56 -15.74
N THR A 73 -5.20 3.03 -16.95
CA THR A 73 -4.66 2.20 -18.03
C THR A 73 -3.25 1.69 -17.69
N SER A 74 -2.69 0.81 -18.53
CA SER A 74 -1.37 0.21 -18.31
C SER A 74 -0.18 1.16 -18.53
N SER A 75 -0.38 2.31 -19.16
CA SER A 75 0.68 3.29 -19.45
C SER A 75 0.37 4.63 -18.77
N ASP A 76 1.40 5.17 -18.10
CA ASP A 76 1.32 6.48 -17.46
C ASP A 76 1.10 7.58 -18.51
N GLU A 77 1.76 7.48 -19.67
CA GLU A 77 1.61 8.39 -20.80
C GLU A 77 0.18 8.41 -21.32
N THR A 78 -0.45 7.24 -21.43
CA THR A 78 -1.85 7.16 -21.86
C THR A 78 -2.77 7.82 -20.83
N ASN A 79 -2.50 7.65 -19.53
CA ASN A 79 -3.27 8.29 -18.48
C ASN A 79 -3.12 9.82 -18.50
N MET A 80 -1.89 10.33 -18.65
CA MET A 80 -1.60 11.76 -18.76
C MET A 80 -2.27 12.39 -19.99
N VAL A 81 -2.15 11.75 -21.16
CA VAL A 81 -2.76 12.25 -22.40
C VAL A 81 -4.28 12.20 -22.32
N ALA A 82 -4.86 11.16 -21.72
CA ALA A 82 -6.31 11.09 -21.56
C ALA A 82 -6.85 12.22 -20.67
N CYS A 83 -6.19 12.53 -19.55
CA CYS A 83 -6.53 13.68 -18.72
C CYS A 83 -6.37 15.00 -19.48
N GLN A 84 -5.30 15.16 -20.26
CA GLN A 84 -5.09 16.34 -21.12
C GLN A 84 -6.23 16.54 -22.11
N VAL A 85 -6.60 15.48 -22.84
CA VAL A 85 -7.65 15.53 -23.87
C VAL A 85 -9.02 15.79 -23.24
N ALA A 86 -9.31 15.13 -22.10
CA ALA A 86 -10.53 15.33 -21.33
C ALA A 86 -10.67 16.79 -20.87
N TYR A 87 -9.61 17.36 -20.31
CA TYR A 87 -9.58 18.76 -19.91
C TYR A 87 -9.75 19.72 -21.09
N SER A 88 -8.94 19.55 -22.14
CA SER A 88 -8.83 20.52 -23.22
C SER A 88 -10.07 20.58 -24.11
N LEU A 89 -10.76 19.45 -24.31
CA LEU A 89 -11.90 19.36 -25.23
C LEU A 89 -13.26 19.32 -24.54
N PHE A 90 -13.31 18.80 -23.32
CA PHE A 90 -14.58 18.53 -22.63
C PHE A 90 -14.67 19.23 -21.27
N ASN A 91 -13.59 19.85 -20.80
CA ASN A 91 -13.49 20.49 -19.49
C ASN A 91 -13.92 19.57 -18.34
N THR A 92 -13.66 18.26 -18.47
CA THR A 92 -14.10 17.25 -17.50
C THR A 92 -13.46 17.51 -16.13
N PRO A 93 -14.24 17.72 -15.05
CA PRO A 93 -13.73 17.94 -13.70
C PRO A 93 -13.17 16.65 -13.07
N ASN A 94 -12.46 16.80 -11.95
CA ASN A 94 -11.96 15.71 -11.10
C ASN A 94 -11.21 14.61 -11.87
N ARG A 95 -10.07 14.97 -12.44
CA ARG A 95 -9.22 14.06 -13.23
C ARG A 95 -8.23 13.36 -12.31
N ILE A 96 -8.47 12.08 -12.07
CA ILE A 96 -7.62 11.20 -11.27
C ILE A 96 -6.77 10.35 -12.21
N ALA A 97 -5.45 10.35 -12.04
CA ALA A 97 -4.56 9.52 -12.86
C ALA A 97 -3.67 8.64 -12.00
N ARG A 98 -3.54 7.37 -12.41
CA ARG A 98 -2.52 6.48 -11.88
C ARG A 98 -1.21 6.70 -12.60
N ILE A 99 -0.17 7.03 -11.83
CA ILE A 99 1.21 7.20 -12.31
C ILE A 99 2.11 6.25 -11.52
N ARG A 100 2.85 5.38 -12.22
CA ARG A 100 3.74 4.40 -11.60
C ARG A 100 5.19 4.85 -11.64
N SER A 101 5.60 5.51 -12.71
CA SER A 101 6.98 5.90 -12.93
C SER A 101 7.46 6.85 -11.83
N PRO A 102 8.52 6.49 -11.09
CA PRO A 102 9.05 7.34 -10.02
C PRO A 102 9.61 8.67 -10.56
N ASP A 103 10.02 8.71 -11.83
CA ASP A 103 10.55 9.93 -12.46
C ASP A 103 9.46 10.99 -12.62
N TYR A 104 8.24 10.59 -12.99
CA TYR A 104 7.09 11.51 -13.03
C TYR A 104 6.65 11.92 -11.63
N VAL A 105 6.62 10.98 -10.68
CA VAL A 105 6.20 11.26 -9.29
C VAL A 105 7.15 12.23 -8.60
N ARG A 106 8.47 12.14 -8.87
CA ARG A 106 9.48 13.02 -8.26
C ARG A 106 9.28 14.49 -8.61
N ASP A 107 8.89 14.78 -9.84
CA ASP A 107 8.69 16.13 -10.35
C ASP A 107 7.19 16.49 -10.45
N ALA A 108 6.33 15.75 -9.74
CA ALA A 108 4.87 15.87 -9.77
C ALA A 108 4.37 17.31 -9.53
N ASP A 109 4.90 17.99 -8.52
CA ASP A 109 4.52 19.37 -8.17
C ASP A 109 4.75 20.37 -9.32
N LYS A 110 5.70 20.07 -10.21
CA LYS A 110 6.04 20.90 -11.37
C LYS A 110 5.37 20.45 -12.66
N LEU A 111 4.97 19.18 -12.75
CA LEU A 111 4.39 18.61 -13.97
C LEU A 111 2.86 18.61 -13.96
N PHE A 112 2.26 18.30 -12.80
CA PHE A 112 0.83 18.07 -12.66
C PHE A 112 0.13 19.30 -12.12
N HIS A 113 -0.22 20.20 -13.03
CA HIS A 113 -1.02 21.38 -12.78
C HIS A 113 -1.73 21.78 -14.07
N SER A 114 -2.77 22.61 -13.95
CA SER A 114 -3.70 22.90 -15.05
C SER A 114 -3.07 23.55 -16.29
N GLU A 115 -1.90 24.19 -16.16
CA GLU A 115 -1.18 24.84 -17.27
C GLU A 115 -0.22 23.89 -18.00
N ALA A 116 0.12 22.73 -17.42
CA ALA A 116 0.95 21.70 -18.03
C ALA A 116 0.14 20.42 -18.25
N VAL A 117 0.26 19.44 -17.36
CA VAL A 117 -0.52 18.19 -17.43
C VAL A 117 -1.67 18.26 -16.39
N PRO A 118 -2.94 18.40 -16.83
CA PRO A 118 -4.07 18.70 -15.96
C PRO A 118 -4.60 17.45 -15.24
N ILE A 119 -3.83 16.97 -14.27
CA ILE A 119 -4.22 15.91 -13.34
C ILE A 119 -4.55 16.56 -12.00
N ASP A 120 -5.78 16.39 -11.52
CA ASP A 120 -6.23 16.99 -10.25
C ASP A 120 -5.79 16.15 -9.05
N HIS A 121 -5.80 14.82 -9.21
CA HIS A 121 -5.35 13.89 -8.19
C HIS A 121 -4.46 12.79 -8.79
N LEU A 122 -3.24 12.67 -8.25
CA LEU A 122 -2.29 11.65 -8.64
C LEU A 122 -2.36 10.47 -7.66
N ILE A 123 -2.46 9.26 -8.21
CA ILE A 123 -2.38 8.02 -7.44
C ILE A 123 -1.09 7.29 -7.83
N ALA A 124 -0.13 7.24 -6.91
CA ALA A 124 1.12 6.48 -7.05
C ALA A 124 1.06 5.22 -6.18
N PRO A 125 0.52 4.09 -6.67
CA PRO A 125 0.27 2.90 -5.85
C PRO A 125 1.55 2.32 -5.26
N GLU A 126 2.64 2.31 -6.03
CA GLU A 126 3.93 1.79 -5.58
C GLU A 126 4.49 2.62 -4.42
N GLN A 127 4.37 3.95 -4.49
CA GLN A 127 4.77 4.85 -3.40
C GLN A 127 3.92 4.62 -2.15
N LEU A 128 2.61 4.43 -2.30
CA LEU A 128 1.71 4.11 -1.17
C LEU A 128 2.11 2.80 -0.48
N VAL A 129 2.50 1.78 -1.24
CA VAL A 129 2.98 0.51 -0.69
C VAL A 129 4.33 0.69 -0.01
N ILE A 130 5.28 1.38 -0.63
CA ILE A 130 6.60 1.69 -0.03
C ILE A 130 6.42 2.44 1.29
N ASP A 131 5.56 3.47 1.31
CA ASP A 131 5.27 4.27 2.51
C ASP A 131 4.66 3.40 3.62
N ASN A 132 3.74 2.50 3.27
CA ASN A 132 3.10 1.59 4.22
C ASN A 132 4.13 0.62 4.83
N ILE A 133 4.89 -0.08 3.98
CA ILE A 133 5.92 -1.02 4.44
C ILE A 133 6.96 -0.31 5.29
N TYR A 134 7.43 0.86 4.86
CA TYR A 134 8.41 1.66 5.61
C TYR A 134 7.90 2.03 7.01
N ARG A 135 6.62 2.40 7.15
CA ARG A 135 6.01 2.66 8.46
C ARG A 135 5.99 1.42 9.35
N LEU A 136 5.67 0.25 8.81
CA LEU A 136 5.70 -1.00 9.59
C LEU A 136 7.12 -1.36 10.07
N ILE A 137 8.15 -0.98 9.30
CA ILE A 137 9.56 -1.11 9.70
C ILE A 137 9.92 -0.12 10.80
N GLU A 138 9.46 1.13 10.70
CA GLU A 138 9.69 2.20 11.68
C GLU A 138 9.05 1.90 13.04
N TYR A 139 7.90 1.21 13.04
CA TYR A 139 7.16 0.80 14.23
C TYR A 139 7.14 -0.73 14.41
N PRO A 140 8.25 -1.35 14.87
CA PRO A 140 8.31 -2.78 15.14
C PRO A 140 7.19 -3.26 16.06
N GLY A 141 6.44 -4.27 15.61
CA GLY A 141 5.31 -4.84 16.33
C GLY A 141 3.97 -4.19 16.03
N ALA A 142 3.91 -3.14 15.21
CA ALA A 142 2.64 -2.66 14.65
C ALA A 142 2.17 -3.61 13.55
N LEU A 143 0.87 -3.88 13.51
CA LEU A 143 0.21 -4.58 12.41
C LEU A 143 -0.19 -3.61 11.29
N GLN A 144 -0.57 -2.38 11.66
CA GLN A 144 -0.99 -1.34 10.73
C GLN A 144 -0.72 0.04 11.31
N VAL A 145 -0.32 1.00 10.47
CA VAL A 145 -0.19 2.41 10.85
C VAL A 145 -0.73 3.31 9.72
N VAL A 146 -1.78 4.07 10.03
CA VAL A 146 -2.41 5.02 9.10
C VAL A 146 -2.23 6.44 9.65
N ASN A 147 -1.83 7.36 8.79
CA ASN A 147 -1.61 8.75 9.16
C ASN A 147 -2.77 9.61 8.68
N PHE A 148 -3.19 10.54 9.52
CA PHE A 148 -4.22 11.53 9.28
C PHE A 148 -3.65 12.93 9.52
N ALA A 149 -4.38 13.95 9.04
CA ALA A 149 -4.05 15.37 9.26
C ALA A 149 -2.58 15.68 8.94
N GLU A 150 -2.14 15.35 7.72
CA GLU A 150 -0.76 15.57 7.24
C GLU A 150 0.32 14.93 8.14
N GLY A 151 -0.01 13.81 8.80
CA GLY A 151 0.93 13.08 9.65
C GLY A 151 1.04 13.61 11.07
N LYS A 152 0.11 14.45 11.54
CA LYS A 152 0.06 14.90 12.94
C LYS A 152 -0.57 13.87 13.87
N VAL A 153 -1.50 13.08 13.34
CA VAL A 153 -2.23 12.05 14.09
C VAL A 153 -2.11 10.73 13.35
N SER A 154 -1.91 9.64 14.08
CA SER A 154 -1.85 8.30 13.50
C SER A 154 -2.79 7.36 14.24
N LEU A 155 -3.43 6.48 13.47
CA LEU A 155 -4.08 5.28 13.97
C LEU A 155 -3.10 4.12 13.82
N ALA A 156 -2.87 3.38 14.89
CA ALA A 156 -2.06 2.18 14.85
C ALA A 156 -2.83 0.98 15.40
N VAL A 157 -2.52 -0.19 14.83
CA VAL A 157 -3.07 -1.48 15.23
C VAL A 157 -1.95 -2.32 15.78
N VAL A 158 -2.16 -2.85 16.98
CA VAL A 158 -1.17 -3.68 17.68
C VAL A 158 -1.85 -4.90 18.24
N LYS A 159 -1.16 -6.04 18.15
CA LYS A 159 -1.57 -7.27 18.84
C LYS A 159 -1.06 -7.24 20.27
N ALA A 160 -1.99 -7.38 21.22
CA ALA A 160 -1.66 -7.43 22.63
C ALA A 160 -1.00 -8.78 22.95
N TYR A 161 0.21 -8.76 23.52
CA TYR A 161 0.95 -9.98 23.91
C TYR A 161 1.21 -10.02 25.41
N TYR A 162 1.30 -11.24 25.96
CA TYR A 162 1.67 -11.45 27.35
C TYR A 162 2.94 -10.66 27.72
N GLY A 163 2.84 -9.84 28.77
CA GLY A 163 3.92 -8.99 29.25
C GLY A 163 3.79 -7.49 28.92
N GLY A 164 2.73 -7.07 28.22
CA GLY A 164 2.35 -5.65 28.12
C GLY A 164 1.72 -5.14 29.43
N PRO A 165 2.07 -3.93 29.92
CA PRO A 165 1.47 -3.33 31.12
C PRO A 165 -0.06 -3.24 31.12
N LEU A 166 -0.69 -3.18 29.94
CA LEU A 166 -2.14 -3.06 29.83
C LEU A 166 -2.88 -4.39 29.79
N ILE A 167 -2.18 -5.51 29.66
CA ILE A 167 -2.81 -6.84 29.59
C ILE A 167 -3.43 -7.19 30.93
N GLY A 168 -4.73 -7.51 30.92
CA GLY A 168 -5.52 -7.80 32.11
C GLY A 168 -6.03 -6.57 32.85
N ASN A 169 -5.73 -5.36 32.36
CA ASN A 169 -6.20 -4.10 32.93
C ASN A 169 -7.32 -3.48 32.08
N ALA A 170 -8.15 -2.67 32.74
CA ALA A 170 -9.20 -1.91 32.08
C ALA A 170 -8.62 -0.74 31.28
N LEU A 171 -9.21 -0.38 30.14
CA LEU A 171 -8.72 0.74 29.31
C LEU A 171 -8.60 2.07 30.07
N SER A 172 -9.39 2.27 31.13
CA SER A 172 -9.28 3.45 32.00
C SER A 172 -7.89 3.61 32.63
N THR A 173 -7.18 2.51 32.90
CA THR A 173 -5.85 2.56 33.53
C THR A 173 -4.77 3.08 32.57
N MET A 174 -5.02 3.09 31.25
CA MET A 174 -4.09 3.68 30.28
C MET A 174 -3.78 5.15 30.59
N ARG A 175 -4.80 5.91 31.04
CA ARG A 175 -4.62 7.32 31.38
C ARG A 175 -3.77 7.52 32.63
N GLU A 176 -3.76 6.55 33.54
CA GLU A 176 -2.96 6.58 34.76
C GLU A 176 -1.49 6.27 34.45
N HIS A 177 -1.23 5.32 33.54
CA HIS A 177 0.13 4.98 33.12
C HIS A 177 0.76 6.05 32.22
N MET A 178 -0.03 6.72 31.39
CA MET A 178 0.45 7.72 30.42
C MET A 178 -0.31 9.05 30.55
N PRO A 179 -0.15 9.80 31.66
CA PRO A 179 -0.93 11.02 31.91
C PRO A 179 -0.61 12.18 30.94
N HIS A 180 0.52 12.11 30.23
CA HIS A 180 1.00 13.16 29.31
C HIS A 180 0.81 12.81 27.84
N ILE A 181 0.22 11.65 27.52
CA ILE A 181 0.01 11.21 26.14
C ILE A 181 -1.49 11.15 25.87
N ASP A 182 -1.95 12.02 24.99
CA ASP A 182 -3.31 11.95 24.47
C ASP A 182 -3.42 10.76 23.51
N THR A 183 -3.98 9.67 24.03
CA THR A 183 -4.28 8.46 23.26
C THR A 183 -5.68 7.96 23.54
N ARG A 184 -6.30 7.33 22.54
CA ARG A 184 -7.62 6.73 22.68
C ARG A 184 -7.71 5.43 21.87
N VAL A 185 -8.23 4.38 22.51
CA VAL A 185 -8.62 3.15 21.80
C VAL A 185 -9.88 3.41 20.99
N ALA A 186 -9.79 3.20 19.68
CA ALA A 186 -10.86 3.37 18.71
C ALA A 186 -11.71 2.10 18.57
N ALA A 187 -11.06 0.93 18.54
CA ALA A 187 -11.69 -0.37 18.43
C ALA A 187 -10.81 -1.46 19.04
N ILE A 188 -11.43 -2.57 19.46
CA ILE A 188 -10.71 -3.80 19.81
C ILE A 188 -11.32 -4.93 18.99
N PHE A 189 -10.49 -5.78 18.39
CA PHE A 189 -10.95 -7.02 17.78
C PHE A 189 -10.42 -8.20 18.60
N ARG A 190 -11.33 -9.09 18.98
CA ARG A 190 -11.01 -10.31 19.73
C ARG A 190 -11.61 -11.49 18.98
N HIS A 191 -10.75 -12.39 18.49
CA HIS A 191 -11.18 -13.51 17.63
C HIS A 191 -12.06 -13.03 16.46
N ASP A 192 -11.59 -11.99 15.74
CA ASP A 192 -12.27 -11.34 14.60
C ASP A 192 -13.64 -10.72 14.92
N ARG A 193 -14.00 -10.56 16.20
CA ARG A 193 -15.23 -9.88 16.61
C ARG A 193 -14.93 -8.46 17.11
N PRO A 194 -15.61 -7.43 16.57
CA PRO A 194 -15.43 -6.07 17.03
C PRO A 194 -16.03 -5.90 18.44
N ILE A 195 -15.23 -5.34 19.34
CA ILE A 195 -15.60 -4.94 20.69
C ILE A 195 -15.51 -3.42 20.75
N ARG A 196 -16.64 -2.78 21.08
CA ARG A 196 -16.68 -1.33 21.29
C ARG A 196 -15.90 -0.98 22.57
N PRO A 197 -14.85 -0.14 22.50
CA PRO A 197 -14.03 0.16 23.66
C PRO A 197 -14.80 1.03 24.66
N GLN A 198 -14.83 0.58 25.92
CA GLN A 198 -15.35 1.31 27.07
C GLN A 198 -14.23 1.43 28.11
N GLY A 199 -14.34 2.37 29.05
CA GLY A 199 -13.34 2.52 30.11
C GLY A 199 -13.13 1.24 30.93
N SER A 200 -14.18 0.46 31.13
CA SER A 200 -14.17 -0.83 31.83
C SER A 200 -13.77 -2.03 30.97
N THR A 201 -13.53 -1.85 29.66
CA THR A 201 -13.11 -2.95 28.78
C THR A 201 -11.73 -3.41 29.18
N ILE A 202 -11.57 -4.71 29.46
CA ILE A 202 -10.31 -5.33 29.84
C ILE A 202 -9.61 -5.84 28.57
N VAL A 203 -8.35 -5.46 28.39
CA VAL A 203 -7.53 -5.92 27.26
C VAL A 203 -6.99 -7.31 27.57
N GLU A 204 -7.21 -8.25 26.65
CA GLU A 204 -6.73 -9.63 26.77
C GLU A 204 -5.57 -9.89 25.80
N ALA A 205 -4.74 -10.88 26.13
CA ALA A 205 -3.70 -11.32 25.22
C ALA A 205 -4.33 -11.91 23.94
N GLY A 206 -3.83 -11.48 22.78
CA GLY A 206 -4.38 -11.85 21.48
C GLY A 206 -5.33 -10.81 20.89
N ASP A 207 -5.78 -9.82 21.67
CA ASP A 207 -6.60 -8.72 21.17
C ASP A 207 -5.84 -7.86 20.15
N GLU A 208 -6.52 -7.45 19.09
CA GLU A 208 -6.03 -6.43 18.17
C GLU A 208 -6.61 -5.08 18.58
N VAL A 209 -5.75 -4.22 19.12
CA VAL A 209 -6.14 -2.95 19.69
C VAL A 209 -5.84 -1.84 18.68
N PHE A 210 -6.87 -1.14 18.26
CA PHE A 210 -6.80 0.03 17.39
C PHE A 210 -6.77 1.25 18.28
N PHE A 211 -5.70 2.04 18.21
CA PHE A 211 -5.59 3.28 18.98
C PHE A 211 -5.19 4.46 18.10
N ILE A 212 -5.60 5.65 18.53
CA ILE A 212 -5.29 6.92 17.90
C ILE A 212 -4.42 7.71 18.87
N ALA A 213 -3.29 8.21 18.38
CA ALA A 213 -2.39 9.08 19.12
C ALA A 213 -1.70 10.08 18.18
N ALA A 214 -1.08 11.12 18.74
CA ALA A 214 -0.15 11.93 17.95
C ALA A 214 0.99 11.04 17.42
N SER A 215 1.43 11.27 16.18
CA SER A 215 2.37 10.37 15.48
C SER A 215 3.67 10.15 16.27
N GLN A 216 4.17 11.20 16.93
CA GLN A 216 5.36 11.14 17.79
C GLN A 216 5.22 10.23 19.03
N HIS A 217 3.98 9.94 19.47
CA HIS A 217 3.69 9.16 20.66
C HIS A 217 3.30 7.70 20.36
N ILE A 218 3.18 7.31 19.09
CA ILE A 218 2.77 5.95 18.69
C ILE A 218 3.64 4.90 19.40
N ARG A 219 4.97 5.09 19.37
CA ARG A 219 5.91 4.15 19.97
C ARG A 219 5.75 4.00 21.49
N ALA A 220 5.41 5.08 22.19
CA ALA A 220 5.17 5.07 23.64
C ALA A 220 3.86 4.33 23.99
N VAL A 221 2.80 4.52 23.19
CA VAL A 221 1.54 3.78 23.38
C VAL A 221 1.73 2.29 23.08
N MET A 222 2.55 1.95 22.07
CA MET A 222 2.87 0.55 21.76
C MET A 222 3.54 -0.18 22.93
N SER A 223 4.42 0.49 23.70
CA SER A 223 5.06 -0.14 24.88
C SER A 223 4.09 -0.61 25.95
N GLU A 224 2.91 -0.01 26.05
CA GLU A 224 1.90 -0.40 27.04
C GLU A 224 1.12 -1.65 26.63
N LEU A 225 0.99 -1.88 25.32
CA LEU A 225 0.22 -3.00 24.76
C LEU A 225 1.09 -4.24 24.53
N GLN A 226 2.40 -4.05 24.36
CA GLN A 226 3.35 -5.13 24.12
C GLN A 226 4.75 -4.72 24.54
N ARG A 227 5.64 -5.71 24.76
CA ARG A 227 7.06 -5.42 24.92
C ARG A 227 7.58 -4.80 23.62
N LEU A 228 8.06 -3.58 23.71
CA LEU A 228 8.65 -2.84 22.59
C LEU A 228 9.76 -3.70 21.96
N GLU A 229 9.54 -4.10 20.71
CA GLU A 229 10.56 -4.81 19.96
C GLU A 229 11.75 -3.87 19.68
N LYS A 230 12.95 -4.46 19.64
CA LYS A 230 14.14 -3.71 19.26
C LYS A 230 14.00 -3.25 17.80
N PRO A 231 14.50 -2.05 17.45
CA PRO A 231 14.58 -1.63 16.05
C PRO A 231 15.23 -2.72 15.19
N TYR A 232 14.68 -2.94 14.01
CA TYR A 232 15.32 -3.79 13.01
C TYR A 232 16.67 -3.17 12.60
N LYS A 233 17.66 -4.01 12.31
CA LYS A 233 18.97 -3.55 11.80
C LYS A 233 19.29 -4.15 10.45
N ARG A 234 18.99 -5.44 10.27
CA ARG A 234 19.26 -6.19 9.03
C ARG A 234 17.96 -6.54 8.34
N ILE A 235 17.79 -6.01 7.14
CA ILE A 235 16.60 -6.19 6.32
C ILE A 235 17.02 -6.87 5.01
N MET A 236 16.34 -7.95 4.66
CA MET A 236 16.51 -8.63 3.37
C MET A 236 15.26 -8.42 2.53
N LEU A 237 15.44 -7.88 1.34
CA LEU A 237 14.39 -7.63 0.35
C LEU A 237 14.53 -8.62 -0.80
N VAL A 238 13.41 -9.13 -1.28
CA VAL A 238 13.33 -9.98 -2.45
C VAL A 238 12.46 -9.32 -3.51
N GLY A 239 13.01 -9.17 -4.71
CA GLY A 239 12.40 -8.48 -5.84
C GLY A 239 12.88 -7.03 -5.95
N GLY A 240 13.58 -6.72 -7.04
CA GLY A 240 14.10 -5.40 -7.41
C GLY A 240 13.20 -4.63 -8.39
N GLY A 241 11.89 -4.94 -8.40
CA GLY A 241 10.88 -4.12 -9.06
C GLY A 241 10.79 -2.71 -8.46
N ASN A 242 9.82 -1.92 -8.90
CA ASN A 242 9.69 -0.53 -8.43
C ASN A 242 9.52 -0.42 -6.90
N ILE A 243 8.73 -1.31 -6.30
CA ILE A 243 8.50 -1.36 -4.85
C ILE A 243 9.79 -1.71 -4.11
N GLY A 244 10.45 -2.82 -4.46
CA GLY A 244 11.65 -3.26 -3.75
C GLY A 244 12.84 -2.32 -3.92
N ALA A 245 13.04 -1.77 -5.12
CA ALA A 245 14.07 -0.75 -5.35
C ALA A 245 13.78 0.55 -4.59
N GLY A 246 12.53 1.02 -4.60
CA GLY A 246 12.11 2.21 -3.85
C GLY A 246 12.22 2.03 -2.35
N LEU A 247 11.88 0.84 -1.83
CA LEU A 247 12.03 0.49 -0.42
C LEU A 247 13.50 0.40 -0.02
N ALA A 248 14.35 -0.26 -0.82
CA ALA A 248 15.79 -0.34 -0.59
C ALA A 248 16.43 1.05 -0.47
N ARG A 249 16.15 1.93 -1.46
CA ARG A 249 16.65 3.31 -1.48
C ARG A 249 16.22 4.13 -0.25
N ARG A 250 15.04 3.86 0.29
CA ARG A 250 14.55 4.55 1.49
C ARG A 250 15.20 3.99 2.78
N LEU A 251 15.47 2.70 2.82
CA LEU A 251 16.00 2.01 4.00
C LEU A 251 17.53 2.05 4.10
N GLU A 252 18.26 2.17 2.99
CA GLU A 252 19.74 2.03 2.95
C GLU A 252 20.51 3.07 3.77
N LYS A 253 19.86 4.13 4.26
CA LYS A 253 20.46 5.14 5.13
C LYS A 253 20.48 4.72 6.61
N ASP A 254 19.42 4.05 7.05
CA ASP A 254 19.17 3.76 8.47
C ASP A 254 19.35 2.27 8.80
N TYR A 255 19.32 1.40 7.79
CA TYR A 255 19.33 -0.05 7.93
C TYR A 255 20.40 -0.70 7.03
N SER A 256 20.85 -1.89 7.42
CA SER A 256 21.67 -2.75 6.56
C SER A 256 20.74 -3.55 5.65
N VAL A 257 20.68 -3.16 4.38
CA VAL A 257 19.76 -3.73 3.39
C VAL A 257 20.52 -4.67 2.45
N LYS A 258 19.99 -5.88 2.29
CA LYS A 258 20.36 -6.81 1.23
C LYS A 258 19.17 -6.97 0.28
N LEU A 259 19.39 -6.93 -1.02
CA LEU A 259 18.34 -7.08 -2.03
C LEU A 259 18.68 -8.25 -2.96
N ILE A 260 17.76 -9.19 -3.13
CA ILE A 260 17.88 -10.31 -4.08
C ILE A 260 17.00 -10.02 -5.28
N GLU A 261 17.59 -10.01 -6.47
CA GLU A 261 16.91 -9.85 -7.76
C GLU A 261 17.26 -11.02 -8.69
N ARG A 262 16.23 -11.57 -9.32
CA ARG A 262 16.33 -12.74 -10.20
C ARG A 262 16.79 -12.37 -11.61
N ASP A 263 16.50 -11.17 -12.07
CA ASP A 263 16.95 -10.68 -13.37
C ASP A 263 18.36 -10.07 -13.28
N GLN A 264 19.30 -10.62 -14.06
CA GLN A 264 20.70 -10.23 -13.99
C GLN A 264 20.93 -8.76 -14.41
N GLN A 265 20.25 -8.31 -15.45
CA GLN A 265 20.39 -6.94 -15.95
C GLN A 265 19.85 -5.96 -14.93
N ARG A 266 18.68 -6.26 -14.36
CA ARG A 266 18.06 -5.45 -13.31
C ARG A 266 18.91 -5.42 -12.04
N ALA A 267 19.47 -6.55 -11.63
CA ALA A 267 20.36 -6.61 -10.47
C ALA A 267 21.58 -5.70 -10.66
N ALA A 268 22.21 -5.73 -11.84
CA ALA A 268 23.34 -4.86 -12.17
C ALA A 268 22.95 -3.37 -12.13
N GLU A 269 21.81 -3.00 -12.74
CA GLU A 269 21.29 -1.63 -12.68
C GLU A 269 21.05 -1.14 -11.25
N LEU A 270 20.51 -2.01 -10.38
CA LEU A 270 20.24 -1.66 -8.99
C LEU A 270 21.52 -1.53 -8.17
N ALA A 271 22.52 -2.38 -8.43
CA ALA A 271 23.83 -2.30 -7.79
C ALA A 271 24.55 -0.97 -8.11
N GLU A 272 24.32 -0.39 -9.29
CA GLU A 272 24.83 0.94 -9.64
C GLU A 272 24.03 2.09 -9.01
N LYS A 273 22.71 1.93 -8.90
CA LYS A 273 21.80 2.99 -8.43
C LYS A 273 21.71 3.11 -6.91
N LEU A 274 21.82 2.00 -6.19
CA LEU A 274 21.72 1.94 -4.73
C LEU A 274 23.11 2.09 -4.12
N GLN A 275 23.26 3.04 -3.19
CA GLN A 275 24.59 3.41 -2.68
C GLN A 275 25.03 2.53 -1.52
N ASN A 276 24.09 2.13 -0.67
CA ASN A 276 24.36 1.42 0.59
C ASN A 276 23.57 0.10 0.70
N THR A 277 23.09 -0.42 -0.42
CA THR A 277 22.39 -1.70 -0.49
C THR A 277 23.27 -2.73 -1.20
N ILE A 278 23.42 -3.91 -0.60
CA ILE A 278 24.10 -5.03 -1.27
C ILE A 278 23.07 -5.75 -2.14
N VAL A 279 23.31 -5.78 -3.45
CA VAL A 279 22.40 -6.42 -4.42
C VAL A 279 23.00 -7.75 -4.87
N PHE A 280 22.20 -8.81 -4.76
CA PHE A 280 22.52 -10.16 -5.18
C PHE A 280 21.69 -10.54 -6.39
N PHE A 281 22.35 -11.20 -7.35
CA PHE A 281 21.67 -11.90 -8.42
C PHE A 281 21.35 -13.33 -7.96
N GLY A 282 20.08 -13.69 -7.92
CA GLY A 282 19.66 -15.03 -7.51
C GLY A 282 18.17 -15.18 -7.31
N ASP A 283 17.74 -16.40 -7.00
CA ASP A 283 16.35 -16.72 -6.69
C ASP A 283 16.15 -16.81 -5.18
N ALA A 284 15.09 -16.21 -4.66
CA ALA A 284 14.78 -16.26 -3.23
C ALA A 284 14.26 -17.61 -2.74
N SER A 285 13.98 -18.54 -3.65
CA SER A 285 13.72 -19.94 -3.32
C SER A 285 15.01 -20.76 -3.12
N ASP A 286 16.17 -20.20 -3.45
CA ASP A 286 17.47 -20.84 -3.27
C ASP A 286 17.91 -20.84 -1.79
N GLN A 287 17.97 -22.03 -1.19
CA GLN A 287 18.37 -22.20 0.19
C GLN A 287 19.87 -21.95 0.40
N GLU A 288 20.70 -22.27 -0.58
CA GLU A 288 22.15 -22.11 -0.45
C GLU A 288 22.48 -20.62 -0.41
N LEU A 289 21.90 -19.83 -1.32
CA LEU A 289 22.04 -18.38 -1.34
C LEU A 289 21.57 -17.73 -0.01
N LEU A 290 20.39 -18.11 0.49
CA LEU A 290 19.88 -17.55 1.74
C LEU A 290 20.76 -17.92 2.95
N ALA A 291 21.32 -19.13 2.96
CA ALA A 291 22.23 -19.58 4.02
C ALA A 291 23.58 -18.85 3.96
N GLU A 292 24.17 -18.70 2.77
CA GLU A 292 25.40 -17.94 2.54
C GLU A 292 25.24 -16.49 2.99
N GLU A 293 24.07 -15.90 2.77
CA GLU A 293 23.77 -14.53 3.15
C GLU A 293 23.27 -14.35 4.59
N HIS A 294 23.41 -15.38 5.43
CA HIS A 294 23.08 -15.38 6.86
C HIS A 294 21.63 -14.97 7.16
N ILE A 295 20.68 -15.63 6.50
CA ILE A 295 19.24 -15.41 6.72
C ILE A 295 18.81 -15.60 8.19
N ASP A 296 19.53 -16.42 8.95
CA ASP A 296 19.34 -16.66 10.39
C ASP A 296 19.57 -15.39 11.23
N GLN A 297 20.37 -14.45 10.72
CA GLN A 297 20.66 -13.19 11.39
C GLN A 297 19.72 -12.06 10.95
N VAL A 298 18.96 -12.25 9.88
CA VAL A 298 18.05 -11.22 9.33
C VAL A 298 16.92 -10.95 10.33
N ASP A 299 16.72 -9.67 10.64
CA ASP A 299 15.66 -9.26 11.55
C ASP A 299 14.30 -9.25 10.82
N LEU A 300 14.31 -8.84 9.56
CA LEU A 300 13.12 -8.71 8.74
C LEU A 300 13.39 -9.13 7.28
N PHE A 301 12.66 -10.14 6.82
CA PHE A 301 12.61 -10.55 5.43
C PHE A 301 11.31 -10.04 4.77
N ILE A 302 11.43 -9.44 3.58
CA ILE A 302 10.30 -8.89 2.82
C ILE A 302 10.37 -9.35 1.38
N ALA A 303 9.33 -10.05 0.91
CA ALA A 303 9.21 -10.44 -0.50
C ALA A 303 8.18 -9.56 -1.22
N VAL A 304 8.64 -8.81 -2.22
CA VAL A 304 7.88 -7.81 -3.00
C VAL A 304 8.05 -8.02 -4.51
N THR A 305 7.89 -9.27 -4.94
CA THR A 305 7.85 -9.64 -6.36
C THR A 305 6.43 -9.52 -6.92
N ASN A 306 6.28 -9.64 -8.24
CA ASN A 306 4.97 -9.68 -8.91
C ASN A 306 4.27 -11.05 -8.81
N ASP A 307 4.86 -12.02 -8.12
CA ASP A 307 4.35 -13.37 -7.97
C ASP A 307 4.04 -13.64 -6.49
N ASP A 308 2.75 -13.71 -6.16
CA ASP A 308 2.27 -13.90 -4.80
C ASP A 308 2.65 -15.28 -4.24
N GLU A 309 2.69 -16.32 -5.08
CA GLU A 309 3.13 -17.65 -4.66
C GLU A 309 4.62 -17.63 -4.31
N ALA A 310 5.45 -17.00 -5.15
CA ALA A 310 6.86 -16.82 -4.87
C ALA A 310 7.10 -16.00 -3.59
N ASN A 311 6.30 -14.96 -3.36
CA ASN A 311 6.37 -14.14 -2.15
C ASN A 311 6.05 -14.96 -0.88
N ILE A 312 4.98 -15.77 -0.91
CA ILE A 312 4.59 -16.62 0.23
C ILE A 312 5.64 -17.71 0.47
N MET A 313 6.07 -18.40 -0.58
CA MET A 313 7.02 -19.51 -0.48
C MET A 313 8.38 -19.04 0.04
N SER A 314 8.92 -17.94 -0.50
CA SER A 314 10.18 -17.36 -0.04
C SER A 314 10.07 -16.85 1.40
N ALA A 315 8.95 -16.22 1.77
CA ALA A 315 8.71 -15.77 3.13
C ALA A 315 8.65 -16.95 4.14
N MET A 316 7.98 -18.05 3.78
CA MET A 316 7.93 -19.27 4.60
C MET A 316 9.30 -19.93 4.73
N LEU A 317 10.06 -19.97 3.64
CA LEU A 317 11.41 -20.53 3.62
C LEU A 317 12.34 -19.74 4.55
N ALA A 318 12.36 -18.41 4.40
CA ALA A 318 13.13 -17.52 5.26
C ALA A 318 12.78 -17.70 6.75
N LYS A 319 11.49 -17.84 7.07
CA LYS A 319 11.03 -18.10 8.44
C LYS A 319 11.53 -19.44 8.99
N ARG A 320 11.51 -20.49 8.16
CA ARG A 320 12.04 -21.82 8.53
C ARG A 320 13.56 -21.79 8.76
N MET A 321 14.27 -20.96 7.99
CA MET A 321 15.73 -20.84 8.06
C MET A 321 16.24 -19.89 9.16
N GLY A 322 15.34 -19.24 9.90
CA GLY A 322 15.69 -18.50 11.12
C GLY A 322 15.47 -16.99 11.08
N ALA A 323 14.93 -16.43 9.99
CA ALA A 323 14.56 -15.01 9.96
C ALA A 323 13.59 -14.67 11.10
N LYS A 324 13.89 -13.61 11.87
CA LYS A 324 13.08 -13.26 13.05
C LYS A 324 11.63 -12.92 12.67
N LYS A 325 11.45 -12.14 11.59
CA LYS A 325 10.17 -11.84 10.96
C LYS A 325 10.24 -11.96 9.44
N SER A 326 9.12 -12.30 8.84
CA SER A 326 8.98 -12.50 7.40
C SER A 326 7.61 -12.02 6.94
N HIS A 327 7.56 -11.20 5.88
CA HIS A 327 6.32 -10.69 5.27
C HIS A 327 6.37 -10.90 3.76
N GLY A 328 5.30 -11.44 3.16
CA GLY A 328 5.07 -11.43 1.71
C GLY A 328 4.23 -10.22 1.30
N ALA A 329 4.29 -9.77 0.04
CA ALA A 329 3.52 -8.62 -0.45
C ALA A 329 2.01 -8.73 -0.18
N ASP A 330 1.46 -9.94 -0.13
CA ASP A 330 0.05 -10.21 0.19
C ASP A 330 -0.34 -9.90 1.66
N SER A 331 0.65 -9.70 2.53
CA SER A 331 0.41 -9.15 3.87
C SER A 331 -0.09 -7.70 3.79
N ALA A 332 0.21 -6.97 2.70
CA ALA A 332 -0.28 -5.60 2.47
C ALA A 332 -1.69 -5.57 1.86
N SER A 333 -2.10 -6.61 1.11
CA SER A 333 -3.44 -6.71 0.51
C SER A 333 -4.50 -7.16 1.54
N SER A 334 -4.13 -8.06 2.45
CA SER A 334 -4.98 -8.47 3.59
C SER A 334 -5.28 -7.33 4.58
N LEU A 335 -4.42 -6.31 4.65
CA LEU A 335 -4.62 -5.08 5.43
C LEU A 335 -5.64 -4.10 4.81
N CYS A 336 -5.98 -4.23 3.52
CA CYS A 336 -6.96 -3.36 2.87
C CYS A 336 -8.41 -3.79 3.11
N ARG A 337 -8.66 -5.05 3.53
CA ARG A 337 -10.03 -5.55 3.77
C ARG A 337 -10.69 -4.95 5.02
N SER A 338 -9.92 -4.44 5.99
CA SER A 338 -10.48 -3.86 7.23
C SER A 338 -11.01 -2.44 7.07
N CYS A 339 -10.72 -1.75 5.96
CA CYS A 339 -11.26 -0.42 5.66
C CYS A 339 -12.55 -0.44 4.84
N ALA A 340 -12.97 -1.61 4.33
CA ALA A 340 -14.15 -1.78 3.48
C ALA A 340 -15.37 -2.36 4.23
N GLY A 341 -15.39 -2.25 5.56
CA GLY A 341 -16.50 -2.64 6.42
C GLY A 341 -17.10 -1.47 7.16
#